data_AF-A0A0H1BQM8-F1
#
_entry.id   AF-A0A0H1BQM8-F1
#
_cell.length_a   1.000
_cell.length_b   1.000
_cell.length_c   1.000
_cell.angle_alpha   90.00
_cell.angle_beta   90.00
_cell.angle_gamma   90.00
#
_symmetry.space_group_name_H-M   'P 1'
#
loop_
_entity.id
_entity.type
_entity.pdbx_description
1 polymer ?
#
loop_
_entity_poly.entity_id
_entity_poly.type
_entity_poly.pdbx_seq_one_letter_code
_entity_poly.pdbx_strand_id
1 'polypeptide(L)'
;MAFFIADESRQLLFEEAEQQNIVLWKGPNLRILAVPLKWALERKLRRIHNGIQPIKRSSDINDAIALLRELTVRNGGPLAREYVRTLNMCSRETLPE
;
A
#
# COMPACT_ATOMS: atom_id res chain seq x y z
N MET A 1 -13.72 -0.34 13.41
CA MET A 1 -12.67 0.69 13.60
C MET A 1 -12.34 1.27 12.23
N ALA A 2 -12.72 2.52 11.97
CA ALA A 2 -12.37 3.21 10.73
C ALA A 2 -10.96 3.79 10.89
N PHE A 3 -10.03 3.42 10.00
CA PHE A 3 -8.70 4.01 9.97
C PHE A 3 -8.82 5.34 9.21
N PHE A 4 -8.92 6.44 9.95
CA PHE A 4 -8.88 7.76 9.35
C PHE A 4 -7.43 8.15 9.07
N ILE A 5 -7.16 8.46 7.81
CA ILE A 5 -5.88 9.00 7.37
C ILE A 5 -5.88 10.49 7.75
N ALA A 6 -4.79 10.96 8.37
CA ALA A 6 -4.61 12.38 8.70
C ALA A 6 -4.70 13.22 7.42
N ASP A 7 -5.24 14.45 7.52
CA ASP A 7 -5.49 15.30 6.36
C ASP A 7 -4.21 15.55 5.53
N GLU A 8 -3.07 15.77 6.21
CA GLU A 8 -1.74 15.90 5.59
C GLU A 8 -1.33 14.68 4.75
N SER A 9 -1.69 13.48 5.20
CA SER A 9 -1.34 12.24 4.51
C SER A 9 -2.26 11.95 3.32
N ARG A 10 -3.45 12.57 3.24
CA ARG A 10 -4.36 12.39 2.10
C ARG A 10 -3.82 13.04 0.84
N GLN A 11 -3.28 14.25 0.96
CA GLN A 11 -2.70 14.95 -0.18
C GLN A 11 -1.48 14.21 -0.72
N LEU A 12 -0.57 13.77 0.16
CA LEU A 12 0.57 12.94 -0.22
C LEU A 12 0.15 11.66 -0.95
N LEU A 13 -0.86 10.94 -0.42
CA LEU A 13 -1.39 9.73 -1.07
C LEU A 13 -1.96 10.01 -2.45
N PHE A 14 -2.62 11.15 -2.62
CA PHE A 14 -3.20 11.54 -3.90
C PHE A 14 -2.11 11.88 -4.91
N GLU A 15 -1.13 12.70 -4.53
CA GLU A 15 0.01 13.08 -5.37
C GLU A 15 0.81 11.83 -5.81
N GLU A 16 1.11 10.92 -4.89
CA GLU A 16 1.77 9.64 -5.20
C GLU A 16 0.92 8.74 -6.11
N ALA A 17 -0.40 8.72 -5.93
CA ALA A 17 -1.30 7.96 -6.79
C ALA A 17 -1.36 8.53 -8.22
N GLU A 18 -1.33 9.87 -8.35
CA GLU A 18 -1.23 10.55 -9.63
C GLU A 18 0.10 10.25 -10.33
N GLN A 19 1.23 10.33 -9.62
CA GLN A 19 2.55 10.00 -10.15
C GLN A 19 2.63 8.53 -10.60
N GLN A 20 2.09 7.61 -9.79
CA GLN A 20 2.06 6.18 -10.11
C GLN A 20 1.13 5.87 -11.30
N ASN A 21 0.09 6.69 -11.49
CA ASN A 21 -0.77 6.72 -12.66
C ASN A 21 -1.49 5.40 -13.00
N ILE A 22 -1.77 4.54 -12.01
CA ILE A 22 -2.56 3.33 -12.22
C ILE A 22 -4.05 3.69 -12.18
N VAL A 23 -4.69 3.68 -13.34
CA VAL A 23 -6.11 3.98 -13.48
C VAL A 23 -6.92 2.70 -13.31
N LEU A 24 -7.74 2.64 -12.26
CA LEU A 24 -8.68 1.54 -12.04
C LEU A 24 -9.94 1.71 -12.87
N TRP A 25 -10.37 2.96 -13.07
CA TRP A 25 -11.55 3.29 -13.86
C TRP A 25 -11.48 4.73 -14.38
N LYS A 26 -12.01 4.97 -15.59
CA LYS A 26 -12.09 6.29 -16.20
C LYS A 26 -13.42 6.44 -16.95
N GLY A 27 -14.16 7.49 -16.61
CA GLY A 27 -15.36 7.91 -17.32
C GLY A 27 -15.30 9.40 -17.69
N PRO A 28 -16.42 9.98 -18.17
CA PRO A 28 -16.46 11.37 -18.65
C PRO A 28 -16.08 12.41 -17.60
N ASN A 29 -16.52 12.22 -16.34
CA ASN A 29 -16.37 13.21 -15.27
C ASN A 29 -15.64 12.68 -14.03
N LEU A 30 -15.23 11.41 -14.04
CA LEU A 30 -14.64 10.76 -12.87
C LEU A 30 -13.51 9.83 -13.32
N ARG A 31 -12.44 9.84 -12.53
CA ARG A 31 -11.27 9.01 -12.70
C ARG A 31 -10.90 8.43 -11.34
N ILE A 32 -10.75 7.11 -11.28
CA ILE A 32 -10.39 6.40 -10.06
C ILE A 32 -8.97 5.88 -10.22
N LEU A 33 -8.08 6.37 -9.35
CA LEU A 33 -6.70 5.93 -9.27
C LEU A 33 -6.55 4.85 -8.22
N ALA A 34 -5.66 3.90 -8.47
CA ALA A 34 -5.21 2.99 -7.43
C ALA A 34 -4.39 3.79 -6.42
N VAL A 35 -4.55 3.43 -5.15
CA VAL A 35 -3.67 3.94 -4.10
C VAL A 35 -2.20 3.56 -4.40
N PRO A 36 -1.22 4.29 -3.86
CA PRO A 36 0.19 3.95 -4.06
C PRO A 36 0.46 2.51 -3.65
N LEU A 37 1.09 1.72 -4.53
CA LEU A 37 1.32 0.29 -4.30
C LEU A 37 2.17 0.05 -3.06
N LYS A 38 3.10 0.96 -2.77
CA LYS A 38 3.93 0.95 -1.56
C LYS A 38 3.08 1.04 -0.29
N TRP A 39 2.10 1.95 -0.29
CA TRP A 39 1.17 2.10 0.84
C TRP A 39 0.19 0.92 0.95
N ALA A 40 -0.29 0.41 -0.18
CA ALA A 40 -1.11 -0.81 -0.19
C ALA A 40 -0.34 -1.99 0.42
N LEU A 41 0.94 -2.16 0.05
CA LEU A 41 1.81 -3.22 0.56
C LEU A 41 2.01 -3.07 2.08
N GLU A 42 2.36 -1.86 2.53
CA GLU A 42 2.48 -1.55 3.97
C GLU A 42 1.23 -1.98 4.74
N ARG A 43 0.04 -1.58 4.27
CA ARG A 43 -1.23 -1.90 4.91
C ARG A 43 -1.50 -3.40 4.97
N LYS A 44 -1.12 -4.15 3.94
CA LYS A 44 -1.24 -5.62 3.90
C LYS A 44 -0.30 -6.28 4.90
N LEU A 45 0.97 -5.87 4.93
CA LEU A 45 1.97 -6.38 5.88
C LEU A 45 1.57 -6.11 7.33
N ARG A 46 1.06 -4.90 7.64
CA ARG A 46 0.55 -4.57 8.98
C ARG A 46 -0.63 -5.46 9.40
N ARG A 47 -1.57 -5.74 8.48
CA ARG A 47 -2.70 -6.65 8.76
C ARG A 47 -2.24 -8.08 9.03
N ILE A 48 -1.24 -8.56 8.28
CA ILE A 48 -0.62 -9.88 8.49
C ILE A 48 0.08 -9.95 9.85
N HIS A 49 0.85 -8.91 10.20
CA HIS A 49 1.59 -8.83 11.46
C HIS A 49 0.65 -8.79 12.67
N ASN A 50 -0.31 -7.86 12.67
CA ASN A 50 -1.23 -7.64 13.79
C ASN A 50 -2.31 -8.74 13.92
N GLY A 51 -2.39 -9.69 12.98
CA GLY A 51 -3.34 -10.80 13.05
C GLY A 51 -4.81 -10.38 13.03
N ILE A 52 -5.13 -9.18 12.53
CA ILE A 52 -6.42 -8.50 12.71
C ILE A 52 -7.59 -9.33 12.13
N GLN A 53 -7.36 -10.19 11.14
CA GLN A 53 -8.38 -11.04 10.52
C GLN A 53 -7.83 -12.42 10.12
N PRO A 54 -7.86 -13.45 11.01
CA PRO A 54 -7.31 -14.77 10.70
C PRO A 54 -7.93 -15.42 9.45
N ILE A 55 -9.23 -15.18 9.23
CA ILE A 55 -9.96 -15.69 8.05
C ILE A 55 -9.44 -15.09 6.74
N LYS A 56 -8.94 -13.84 6.75
CA LYS A 56 -8.45 -13.14 5.55
C LYS A 56 -6.94 -13.15 5.41
N ARG A 57 -6.21 -13.77 6.34
CA ARG A 57 -4.74 -13.81 6.36
C ARG A 57 -4.17 -14.35 5.05
N SER A 58 -4.75 -15.42 4.51
CA SER A 58 -4.33 -16.00 3.23
C SER A 58 -4.48 -15.02 2.06
N SER A 59 -5.61 -14.30 2.01
CA SER A 59 -5.84 -13.26 1.01
C SER A 59 -4.86 -12.10 1.16
N ASP A 60 -4.61 -11.63 2.39
CA ASP A 60 -3.66 -10.53 2.62
C ASP A 60 -2.22 -10.94 2.24
N ILE A 61 -1.82 -12.20 2.46
CA ILE A 61 -0.53 -12.75 2.01
C ILE A 61 -0.46 -12.76 0.48
N ASN A 62 -1.48 -13.30 -0.20
CA ASN A 62 -1.51 -13.35 -1.66
C ASN A 62 -1.46 -11.94 -2.28
N ASP A 63 -2.20 -11.00 -1.71
CA ASP A 63 -2.17 -9.60 -2.14
C ASP A 63 -0.80 -8.97 -1.92
N ALA A 64 -0.16 -9.22 -0.76
CA ALA A 64 1.19 -8.73 -0.49
C ALA A 64 2.22 -9.28 -1.50
N ILE A 65 2.13 -10.56 -1.86
CA ILE A 65 2.99 -11.18 -2.87
C ILE A 65 2.75 -10.53 -4.25
N ALA A 66 1.49 -10.33 -4.64
CA ALA A 66 1.15 -9.68 -5.91
C ALA A 66 1.71 -8.24 -5.98
N LEU A 67 1.56 -7.47 -4.91
CA LEU A 67 2.09 -6.11 -4.79
C LEU A 67 3.62 -6.09 -4.84
N LEU A 68 4.30 -7.00 -4.13
CA LEU A 68 5.76 -7.13 -4.17
C LEU A 68 6.28 -7.46 -5.56
N ARG A 69 5.61 -8.37 -6.28
CA ARG A 69 5.94 -8.70 -7.67
C ARG A 69 5.85 -7.47 -8.56
N GLU A 70 4.74 -6.74 -8.49
CA GLU A 70 4.52 -5.54 -9.30
C GLU A 70 5.57 -4.46 -9.01
N LEU A 71 5.88 -4.22 -7.73
CA LEU A 71 6.91 -3.25 -7.34
C LEU A 71 8.31 -3.68 -7.82
N THR A 72 8.62 -4.98 -7.77
CA THR A 72 9.90 -5.52 -8.25
C THR A 72 10.05 -5.31 -9.76
N VAL A 73 8.99 -5.55 -10.53
CA VAL A 73 8.97 -5.32 -11.98
C VAL A 73 9.18 -3.84 -12.30
N ARG A 74 8.48 -2.94 -11.60
CA ARG A 74 8.62 -1.49 -11.78
C ARG A 74 9.99 -0.95 -11.38
N ASN A 75 10.59 -1.51 -10.34
CA ASN A 75 11.90 -1.11 -9.83
C ASN A 75 13.06 -1.69 -10.68
N GLY A 76 12.78 -2.58 -11.63
CA GLY A 76 13.81 -3.25 -12.44
C GLY A 76 14.67 -4.24 -11.64
N GLY A 77 14.23 -4.65 -10.44
CA GLY A 77 15.01 -5.51 -9.56
C GLY A 77 14.40 -5.67 -8.17
N PRO A 78 14.96 -6.58 -7.34
CA PRO A 78 14.47 -6.85 -6.00
C PRO A 78 14.39 -5.60 -5.13
N LEU A 79 13.34 -5.51 -4.32
CA LEU A 79 13.25 -4.46 -3.32
C LEU A 79 14.17 -4.77 -2.13
N ALA A 80 14.87 -3.76 -1.63
CA ALA A 80 15.64 -3.90 -0.40
C ALA A 80 14.71 -4.26 0.76
N ARG A 81 15.05 -5.32 1.51
CA ARG A 81 14.26 -5.76 2.66
C ARG A 81 14.08 -4.65 3.70
N GLU A 82 15.13 -3.88 3.94
CA GLU A 82 15.10 -2.76 4.89
C GLU A 82 14.09 -1.70 4.46
N TYR A 83 14.09 -1.34 3.17
CA TYR A 83 13.11 -0.41 2.61
C TYR A 83 11.67 -0.88 2.84
N VAL A 84 11.39 -2.16 2.61
CA VAL A 84 10.05 -2.74 2.83
C VAL A 84 9.68 -2.75 4.32
N ARG A 85 10.65 -3.03 5.21
CA ARG A 85 10.44 -3.05 6.67
C ARG A 85 10.10 -1.66 7.22
N THR A 86 10.72 -0.62 6.68
CA THR A 86 10.54 0.77 7.12
C THR A 86 9.39 1.50 6.40
N LEU A 87 8.58 0.83 5.59
CA LEU A 87 7.43 1.46 4.94
C LEU A 87 6.46 1.99 6.00
N ASN A 88 6.32 3.31 6.03
CA ASN A 88 5.42 3.98 6.95
C ASN A 88 4.94 5.31 6.36
N MET A 89 4.15 5.23 5.30
CA MET A 89 3.84 6.41 4.49
C MET A 89 2.79 7.31 5.14
N CYS A 90 1.86 6.73 5.89
CA CYS A 90 0.74 7.48 6.50
C CYS A 90 0.41 7.02 7.93
N SER A 91 1.19 6.13 8.53
CA SER A 91 0.93 5.66 9.88
C SER A 91 1.85 6.38 10.88
N ARG A 92 1.32 6.66 12.07
CA ARG A 92 2.14 7.03 13.24
C ARG A 92 2.38 5.82 14.15
N GLU A 93 2.11 4.61 13.64
CA GLU A 93 2.34 3.37 14.38
C GLU A 93 3.83 3.07 14.43
N THR A 94 4.28 2.48 15.54
CA THR A 94 5.65 1.98 15.69
C THR A 94 5.93 0.93 14.61
N LEU A 95 7.15 0.97 14.06
CA LEU A 95 7.62 -0.05 13.12
C LEU A 95 7.76 -1.38 13.87
N PRO A 96 7.42 -2.52 13.23
CA PRO A 96 7.70 -3.82 13.81
C PRO A 96 9.22 -4.02 13.96
N GLU A 97 9.66 -4.62 15.09
CA GLU A 97 11.06 -4.97 15.35
C GLU A 97 11.65 -5.90 14.28
#